data_AF-A0A1V5NLJ5-F1
#
_entry.id   AF-A0A1V5NLJ5-F1
#
_cell.length_a   1.000
_cell.length_b   1.000
_cell.length_c   1.000
_cell.angle_alpha   90.00
_cell.angle_beta   90.00
_cell.angle_gamma   90.00
#
_symmetry.space_group_name_H-M   'P 1'
#
loop_
_entity.id
_entity.type
_entity.pdbx_description
1 polymer ?
#
loop_
_entity_poly.entity_id
_entity_poly.type
_entity_poly.pdbx_seq_one_letter_code
_entity_poly.pdbx_strand_id
1 'polypeptide(L)'
;MFEGVEQASATTRLIVDVQNNTRLWNNYGHTPRELAAEKSNLLPFPSTQPRRARKTGRNEPCPCGSGKKYKNCCGKANIIFCCMGAGQTAGQIRKLNRYTSKKRNSFATSPVYLKNAALKCIR
;
A
#
# COMPACT_ATOMS: atom_id res chain seq x y z
N MET A 1 7.26 -24.54 41.84
CA MET A 1 7.47 -25.31 40.60
C MET A 1 6.17 -26.07 40.34
N PHE A 2 5.74 -26.27 39.09
CA PHE A 2 4.46 -26.94 38.82
C PHE A 2 4.40 -28.32 39.51
N GLU A 3 3.25 -28.65 40.08
CA GLU A 3 3.00 -29.90 40.81
C GLU A 3 2.81 -31.10 39.88
N GLY A 4 2.47 -30.84 38.61
CA GLY A 4 2.30 -31.89 37.61
C GLY A 4 2.28 -31.35 36.18
N VAL A 5 2.44 -32.27 35.22
CA VAL A 5 2.44 -31.97 33.78
C VAL A 5 1.11 -31.37 33.34
N GLU A 6 0.00 -31.83 33.93
CA GLU A 6 -1.33 -31.28 33.64
C GLU A 6 -1.44 -29.81 34.07
N GLN A 7 -0.99 -29.47 35.28
CA GLN A 7 -1.00 -28.10 35.79
C GLN A 7 -0.13 -27.19 34.91
N ALA A 8 1.07 -27.66 34.53
CA ALA A 8 1.94 -26.93 33.61
C ALA A 8 1.22 -26.66 32.27
N SER A 9 0.58 -27.67 31.69
CA SER A 9 -0.15 -27.55 30.43
C SER A 9 -1.34 -26.58 30.52
N ALA A 10 -2.08 -26.61 31.64
CA ALA A 10 -3.19 -25.71 31.91
C ALA A 10 -2.70 -24.26 32.03
N THR A 11 -1.61 -24.02 32.74
CA THR A 11 -0.99 -22.69 32.83
C THR A 11 -0.46 -22.21 31.49
N THR A 12 0.18 -23.07 30.69
CA THR A 12 0.65 -22.71 29.34
C THR A 12 -0.51 -22.24 28.46
N ARG A 13 -1.67 -22.90 28.51
CA ARG A 13 -2.86 -22.47 27.75
C ARG A 13 -3.32 -21.07 28.14
N LEU A 14 -3.36 -20.78 29.45
CA LEU A 14 -3.74 -19.46 29.94
C LEU A 14 -2.75 -18.38 29.48
N ILE A 15 -1.45 -18.66 29.53
CA ILE A 15 -0.41 -17.73 29.04
C ILE A 15 -0.59 -17.44 27.55
N VAL A 16 -0.79 -18.48 26.73
CA VAL A 16 -1.01 -18.33 25.30
C VAL A 16 -2.29 -17.54 25.01
N ASP A 17 -3.36 -17.78 25.76
CA ASP A 17 -4.61 -17.03 25.59
C ASP A 17 -4.43 -15.54 25.93
N VAL A 18 -3.77 -15.24 27.05
CA VAL A 18 -3.44 -13.86 27.42
C VAL A 18 -2.58 -13.20 26.33
N GLN A 19 -1.54 -13.89 25.85
CA GLN A 19 -0.66 -13.36 24.79
C GLN A 19 -1.43 -13.07 23.49
N ASN A 20 -2.34 -13.95 23.10
CA ASN A 20 -3.10 -13.80 21.86
C ASN A 20 -4.20 -12.73 21.93
N ASN A 21 -4.69 -12.41 23.14
CA ASN A 21 -5.77 -11.44 23.36
C ASN A 21 -5.28 -10.08 23.90
N THR A 22 -3.97 -9.91 24.17
CA THR A 22 -3.41 -8.64 24.63
C THR A 22 -3.00 -7.75 23.46
N ARG A 23 -3.35 -6.45 23.53
CA ARG A 23 -2.92 -5.45 22.54
C ARG A 23 -1.46 -5.10 22.78
N LEU A 24 -0.64 -5.16 21.73
CA LEU A 24 0.81 -4.92 21.84
C LEU A 24 1.23 -3.71 21.01
N TRP A 25 2.19 -2.94 21.52
CA TRP A 25 2.79 -1.80 20.80
C TRP A 25 3.46 -2.24 19.49
N ASN A 26 4.17 -3.38 19.51
CA ASN A 26 4.80 -3.96 18.33
C ASN A 26 3.79 -4.33 17.23
N ASN A 27 2.54 -4.56 17.63
CA ASN A 27 1.41 -4.81 16.73
C ASN A 27 0.59 -3.54 16.46
N TYR A 28 1.16 -2.36 16.74
CA TYR A 28 0.51 -1.06 16.57
C TYR A 28 -0.86 -0.98 17.25
N GLY A 29 -1.01 -1.60 18.42
CA GLY A 29 -2.24 -1.59 19.20
C GLY A 29 -3.22 -2.72 18.86
N HIS A 30 -2.90 -3.65 17.96
CA HIS A 30 -3.71 -4.83 17.68
C HIS A 30 -3.31 -6.03 18.53
N THR A 31 -4.28 -6.91 18.79
CA THR A 31 -3.98 -8.23 19.37
C THR A 31 -3.47 -9.17 18.27
N PRO A 32 -2.62 -10.16 18.61
CA PRO A 32 -2.21 -11.17 17.64
C PRO A 32 -3.39 -11.87 16.95
N ARG A 33 -4.49 -12.12 17.67
CA ARG A 33 -5.70 -12.75 17.13
C ARG A 33 -6.43 -11.88 16.11
N GLU A 34 -6.53 -10.57 16.35
CA GLU A 34 -7.10 -9.61 15.39
C GLU A 34 -6.30 -9.60 14.07
N LEU A 35 -4.96 -9.55 14.16
CA LEU A 35 -4.09 -9.57 12.99
C LEU A 35 -4.17 -10.87 12.19
N ALA A 36 -4.34 -12.00 12.88
CA ALA A 36 -4.52 -13.30 12.22
C ALA A 36 -5.84 -13.35 11.43
N ALA A 37 -6.93 -12.80 11.98
CA ALA A 37 -8.22 -12.70 11.31
C ALA A 37 -8.21 -11.70 10.14
N GLU A 38 -7.38 -10.65 10.20
CA GLU A 38 -7.24 -9.73 9.07
C GLU A 38 -6.44 -10.35 7.92
N LYS A 39 -5.44 -11.19 8.22
CA LYS A 39 -4.66 -11.91 7.20
C LYS A 39 -5.52 -12.78 6.29
N SER A 40 -6.62 -13.34 6.77
CA SER A 40 -7.54 -14.11 5.91
C SER A 40 -8.30 -13.27 4.91
N ASN A 41 -8.37 -11.93 5.10
CA ASN A 41 -8.98 -11.01 4.15
C ASN A 41 -8.00 -10.48 3.10
N LEU A 42 -6.71 -10.82 3.21
CA LEU A 42 -5.73 -10.46 2.20
C LEU A 42 -5.95 -11.31 0.96
N LEU A 43 -6.21 -10.65 -0.17
CA LEU A 43 -6.18 -11.32 -1.47
C LEU A 43 -4.77 -11.88 -1.69
N PRO A 44 -4.65 -13.11 -2.22
CA PRO A 44 -3.34 -13.67 -2.54
C PRO A 44 -2.62 -12.71 -3.49
N PHE A 45 -1.32 -12.53 -3.26
CA PHE A 45 -0.50 -11.74 -4.18
C PHE A 45 -0.75 -12.25 -5.60
N PRO A 46 -1.18 -11.40 -6.55
CA PRO A 46 -1.39 -11.85 -7.91
C PRO A 46 -0.05 -12.39 -8.39
N SER A 47 0.02 -13.68 -8.68
CA SER A 47 1.22 -14.29 -9.24
C SER A 47 1.45 -13.61 -10.58
N THR A 48 2.28 -12.57 -10.56
CA THR A 48 2.55 -11.78 -11.74
C THR A 48 3.62 -12.58 -12.46
N GLN A 49 3.22 -13.66 -13.11
CA GLN A 49 4.02 -14.23 -14.19
C GLN A 49 4.43 -13.02 -15.05
N PRO A 50 5.73 -12.79 -15.29
CA PRO A 50 6.16 -11.66 -16.10
C PRO A 50 5.52 -11.84 -17.46
N ARG A 51 4.39 -11.18 -17.68
CA ARG A 51 3.74 -11.16 -18.98
C ARG A 51 4.82 -10.63 -19.90
N ARG A 52 5.16 -11.39 -20.94
CA ARG A 52 5.99 -10.89 -22.04
C ARG A 52 5.19 -9.76 -22.68
N ALA A 53 5.23 -8.59 -22.06
CA ALA A 53 4.52 -7.42 -22.50
C ALA A 53 5.15 -7.09 -23.84
N ARG A 54 4.38 -7.20 -24.93
CA ARG A 54 4.78 -6.62 -26.20
C ARG A 54 5.21 -5.19 -25.90
N LYS A 55 6.44 -4.84 -26.28
CA LYS A 55 6.99 -3.50 -26.08
C LYS A 55 6.07 -2.53 -26.81
N THR A 56 5.15 -1.90 -26.09
CA THR A 56 4.21 -0.95 -26.68
C THR A 56 5.02 0.27 -27.12
N GLY A 57 4.95 0.59 -28.41
CA GLY A 57 5.61 1.75 -28.97
C GLY A 57 5.09 3.04 -28.31
N ARG A 58 5.97 4.03 -28.16
CA ARG A 58 5.65 5.29 -27.46
C ARG A 58 4.39 6.00 -28.03
N ASN A 59 4.07 5.81 -29.30
CA ASN A 59 2.92 6.42 -29.98
C ASN A 59 1.71 5.48 -30.17
N GLU A 60 1.82 4.19 -29.85
CA GLU A 60 0.73 3.22 -30.01
C GLU A 60 -0.41 3.47 -29.00
N PRO A 61 -1.64 2.99 -29.27
CA PRO A 61 -2.73 3.04 -28.30
C PRO A 61 -2.33 2.33 -26.99
N CYS A 62 -2.69 2.93 -25.86
CA CYS A 62 -2.38 2.38 -24.54
C CYS A 62 -3.06 1.02 -24.33
N PRO A 63 -2.34 -0.03 -23.88
CA PRO A 63 -2.92 -1.34 -23.58
C PRO A 63 -3.89 -1.32 -22.39
N CYS A 64 -3.98 -0.19 -21.68
CA CYS A 64 -4.93 0.07 -20.60
C CYS A 64 -6.37 0.38 -21.09
N GLY A 65 -6.60 0.47 -22.40
CA GLY A 65 -7.94 0.71 -22.96
C GLY A 65 -8.41 2.17 -22.94
N SER A 66 -7.54 3.12 -22.59
CA SER A 66 -7.91 4.55 -22.46
C SER A 66 -8.08 5.30 -23.79
N GLY A 67 -7.80 4.68 -24.93
CA GLY A 67 -7.79 5.31 -26.25
C GLY A 67 -6.65 6.33 -26.49
N LYS A 68 -5.81 6.59 -25.50
CA LYS A 68 -4.70 7.56 -25.58
C LYS A 68 -3.40 6.89 -26.05
N LYS A 69 -2.51 7.64 -26.70
CA LYS A 69 -1.14 7.18 -27.02
C LYS A 69 -0.38 6.78 -25.75
N TYR A 70 0.43 5.72 -25.81
CA TYR A 70 1.14 5.16 -24.66
C TYR A 70 1.96 6.21 -23.88
N LYS A 71 2.70 7.07 -24.58
CA LYS A 71 3.46 8.21 -23.99
C LYS A 71 2.63 9.23 -23.24
N ASN A 72 1.33 9.29 -23.53
CA ASN A 72 0.40 10.22 -22.94
C ASN A 72 -0.46 9.59 -21.84
N CYS A 73 -0.30 8.29 -21.58
CA CYS A 73 -1.00 7.52 -20.56
C CYS A 73 0.00 6.77 -19.66
N CYS A 74 0.06 5.44 -19.68
CA CYS A 74 0.94 4.63 -18.82
C CYS A 74 2.45 4.90 -19.01
N GLY A 75 2.87 5.40 -20.17
CA GLY A 75 4.26 5.78 -20.45
C GLY A 75 4.66 7.16 -19.91
N LYS A 76 3.76 7.89 -19.23
CA LYS A 76 4.12 9.12 -18.51
C LYS A 76 4.75 8.75 -17.18
N ALA A 77 5.99 9.20 -16.95
CA ALA A 77 6.68 9.08 -15.67
C ALA A 77 6.06 9.91 -14.51
N ASN A 78 4.88 10.50 -14.71
CA ASN A 78 4.12 11.19 -13.68
C ASN A 78 3.06 10.23 -13.09
N ILE A 79 3.53 9.32 -12.23
CA ILE A 79 2.73 8.31 -11.53
C ILE A 79 1.68 8.92 -10.58
N ILE A 80 1.78 10.21 -10.24
CA ILE A 80 0.85 10.84 -9.29
C ILE A 80 -0.53 11.10 -9.91
N PHE A 81 -0.65 11.12 -11.23
CA PHE A 81 -1.85 11.62 -11.91
C PHE A 81 -2.95 10.58 -12.15
N CYS A 82 -2.75 9.31 -11.79
CA CYS A 82 -3.78 8.29 -11.99
C CYS A 82 -4.75 8.15 -10.79
N CYS A 83 -4.38 8.66 -9.60
CA CYS A 83 -5.16 8.44 -8.37
C CYS A 83 -5.98 9.63 -7.88
N MET A 84 -5.87 10.82 -8.48
CA MET A 84 -6.68 11.98 -8.09
C MET A 84 -7.36 12.56 -9.33
N GLY A 85 -8.69 12.56 -9.31
CA GLY A 85 -9.58 12.81 -10.43
C GLY A 85 -9.30 14.07 -11.25
N ALA A 86 -9.89 14.09 -12.44
CA ALA A 86 -9.85 15.21 -13.39
C ALA A 86 -10.21 16.54 -12.70
N GLY A 87 -9.38 17.57 -12.86
CA GLY A 87 -9.66 18.92 -12.33
C GLY A 87 -8.47 19.83 -11.99
N GLN A 88 -7.22 19.39 -12.12
CA GLN A 88 -6.08 20.27 -11.81
C GLN A 88 -5.63 21.12 -13.00
N THR A 89 -5.39 22.40 -12.75
CA THR A 89 -4.79 23.33 -13.72
C THR A 89 -3.29 23.01 -13.93
N ALA A 90 -2.74 23.35 -15.10
CA ALA A 90 -1.32 23.13 -15.41
C ALA A 90 -0.35 23.80 -14.39
N GLY A 91 -0.80 24.83 -13.66
CA GLY A 91 -0.07 25.45 -12.56
C GLY A 91 0.05 24.57 -11.31
N GLN A 92 -1.03 23.88 -10.92
CA GLN A 92 -1.06 22.99 -9.75
C GLN A 92 -0.18 21.75 -9.97
N ILE A 93 -0.17 21.21 -11.19
CA ILE A 93 0.67 20.08 -11.59
C ILE A 93 2.17 20.40 -11.44
N ARG A 94 2.59 21.62 -11.81
CA ARG A 94 4.00 22.05 -11.71
C ARG A 94 4.48 22.17 -10.26
N LYS A 95 3.63 22.61 -9.34
CA LYS A 95 3.96 22.71 -7.90
C LYS A 95 4.08 21.32 -7.26
N LEU A 96 3.17 20.40 -7.58
CA LEU A 96 3.18 19.04 -7.01
C LEU A 96 4.40 18.22 -7.47
N ASN A 97 4.75 18.29 -8.76
CA ASN A 97 5.95 17.63 -9.30
C ASN A 97 7.25 18.18 -8.70
N ARG A 98 7.30 19.46 -8.31
CA ARG A 98 8.43 20.05 -7.59
C ARG A 98 8.57 19.47 -6.18
N TYR A 99 7.45 19.19 -5.51
CA TYR A 99 7.43 18.62 -4.16
C TYR A 99 7.92 17.16 -4.15
N THR A 100 7.52 16.36 -5.13
CA THR A 100 7.88 14.93 -5.20
C THR A 100 9.25 14.66 -5.82
N SER A 101 9.75 15.54 -6.69
CA SER A 101 11.12 15.45 -7.22
C SER A 101 12.20 15.56 -6.13
N LYS A 102 11.91 16.28 -5.03
CA LYS A 102 12.81 16.44 -3.87
C LYS A 102 12.86 15.26 -2.91
N LYS A 103 11.94 14.29 -3.00
CA LYS A 103 11.91 13.09 -2.13
C LYS A 103 11.59 11.82 -2.93
N ARG A 104 12.50 11.47 -3.84
CA ARG A 104 12.51 10.18 -4.55
C ARG A 104 12.99 9.04 -3.63
N ASN A 105 12.24 8.77 -2.56
CA ASN A 105 12.37 7.51 -1.81
C ASN A 105 11.09 6.69 -1.97
N SER A 106 11.24 5.37 -1.94
CA SER A 106 10.23 4.34 -2.23
C SER A 106 8.93 4.44 -1.41
N PHE A 107 8.90 5.27 -0.37
CA PHE A 107 7.73 5.53 0.47
C PHE A 107 6.79 6.64 -0.05
N ALA A 108 7.21 7.42 -1.05
CA ALA A 108 6.44 8.55 -1.58
C ALA A 108 5.16 8.14 -2.36
N THR A 109 4.96 6.84 -2.59
CA THR A 109 3.78 6.27 -3.27
C THR A 109 2.75 5.69 -2.31
N SER A 110 2.94 5.76 -0.99
CA SER A 110 1.92 5.33 -0.03
C SER A 110 0.66 6.19 -0.17
N PRO A 111 -0.55 5.59 -0.27
CA PRO A 111 -1.81 6.34 -0.34
C PRO A 111 -2.01 7.32 0.82
N VAL A 112 -1.48 6.99 2.01
CA VAL A 112 -1.53 7.85 3.21
C VAL A 112 -0.65 9.08 3.05
N TYR A 113 0.54 8.92 2.46
CA TYR A 113 1.48 10.02 2.21
C TYR A 113 0.93 11.00 1.15
N LEU A 114 0.35 10.46 0.08
CA LEU A 114 -0.27 11.23 -1.00
C LEU A 114 -1.47 12.06 -0.54
N LYS A 115 -2.34 11.51 0.33
CA LYS A 115 -3.46 12.25 0.92
C LYS A 115 -2.97 13.44 1.76
N ASN A 116 -1.95 13.24 2.59
CA ASN A 116 -1.37 14.30 3.42
C ASN A 116 -0.62 15.37 2.61
N ALA A 117 0.03 14.98 1.52
CA ALA A 117 0.68 15.92 0.60
C ALA A 117 -0.33 16.77 -0.17
N ALA A 118 -1.44 16.18 -0.64
CA ALA A 118 -2.52 16.91 -1.31
C ALA A 118 -3.18 17.96 -0.40
N LEU A 119 -3.45 17.61 0.86
CA LEU A 119 -3.98 18.54 1.88
C LEU A 119 -3.07 19.75 2.10
N LYS A 120 -1.73 19.57 2.03
CA LYS A 120 -0.76 20.67 2.14
C LYS A 120 -0.69 21.58 0.91
N CYS A 121 -1.19 21.15 -0.24
CA CYS A 121 -1.20 21.96 -1.47
C CYS A 121 -2.51 22.74 -1.69
N ILE A 122 -3.55 22.44 -0.91
CA ILE A 122 -4.87 23.11 -0.99
C ILE A 122 -4.93 24.33 -0.05
N ARG A 123 -3.94 24.50 0.84
CA ARG A 123 -3.80 25.65 1.74
C ARG A 123 -2.84 26.69 1.21
#